data_AF-A0A7Y5NNV3-F1
#
_entry.id   AF-A0A7Y5NNV3-F1
#
_cell.length_a   1.000
_cell.length_b   1.000
_cell.length_c   1.000
_cell.angle_alpha   90.00
_cell.angle_beta   90.00
_cell.angle_gamma   90.00
#
_symmetry.space_group_name_H-M   'P 1'
#
loop_
_entity.id
_entity.type
_entity.pdbx_description
1 polymer ?
#
loop_
_entity_poly.entity_id
_entity_poly.type
_entity_poly.pdbx_seq_one_letter_code
_entity_poly.pdbx_strand_id
1 'polypeptide(L)'
;MHSAPSPIDPAVSELLQLFEGPLKEVEFPGAIGASQLSELATGLERAADEVTRLEALLEAARSTVLEQRQALVARSHRALAYARVYAEDVPTLREQLDHIQLPKVSKARNAADLPDGPVKPIRRRRNPVTSAQLPIESDVAAAE
;
A
#
# COMPACT_ATOMS: atom_id res chain seq x y z
N MET A 1 -8.95 -21.25 7.30
CA MET A 1 -9.70 -20.32 8.16
C MET A 1 -8.92 -20.20 9.44
N HIS A 2 -8.15 -19.12 9.62
CA HIS A 2 -7.44 -18.89 10.88
C HIS A 2 -8.46 -18.29 11.84
N SER A 3 -8.84 -19.02 12.90
CA SER A 3 -9.56 -18.41 14.02
C SER A 3 -8.73 -17.24 14.52
N ALA A 4 -9.34 -16.07 14.70
CA ALA A 4 -8.69 -14.97 15.38
C ALA A 4 -8.22 -15.46 16.77
N PRO A 5 -7.03 -15.03 17.24
CA PRO A 5 -6.62 -15.33 18.60
C PRO A 5 -7.68 -14.77 19.55
N SER A 6 -8.12 -15.59 20.53
CA SER A 6 -9.09 -15.13 21.52
C SER A 6 -8.57 -13.87 22.22
N PRO A 7 -9.39 -12.82 22.39
CA PRO A 7 -9.00 -11.62 23.12
C PRO A 7 -8.92 -11.85 24.63
N ILE A 8 -9.42 -13.00 25.12
CA ILE A 8 -9.41 -13.36 26.53
C ILE A 8 -8.04 -13.99 26.87
N ASP A 9 -7.43 -13.51 27.94
CA ASP A 9 -6.19 -14.09 28.47
C ASP A 9 -6.39 -15.57 28.85
N PRO A 10 -5.45 -16.47 28.50
CA PRO A 10 -5.61 -17.90 28.76
C PRO A 10 -5.85 -18.23 30.24
N ALA A 11 -5.23 -17.51 31.18
CA ALA A 11 -5.46 -17.73 32.61
C ALA A 11 -6.87 -17.32 33.04
N VAL A 12 -7.45 -16.30 32.40
CA VAL A 12 -8.85 -15.89 32.62
C VAL A 12 -9.81 -16.93 32.03
N SER A 13 -9.48 -17.52 30.88
CA SER A 13 -10.27 -18.62 30.29
C SER A 13 -10.28 -19.86 31.19
N GLU A 14 -9.13 -20.24 31.75
CA GLU A 14 -9.04 -21.31 32.75
C GLU A 14 -9.89 -20.99 34.00
N LEU A 15 -9.84 -19.75 34.49
CA LEU A 15 -10.66 -19.32 35.61
C LEU A 15 -12.16 -19.41 35.30
N LEU A 16 -12.59 -18.98 34.12
CA LEU A 16 -14.00 -19.10 33.68
C LEU A 16 -14.47 -20.57 33.70
N GLN A 17 -13.64 -21.50 33.25
CA GLN A 17 -13.96 -22.93 33.31
C GLN A 17 -14.12 -23.44 34.75
N LEU A 18 -13.33 -22.93 35.70
CA LEU A 18 -13.49 -23.26 37.11
C LEU A 18 -14.81 -22.73 37.68
N PHE A 19 -15.23 -21.54 37.26
CA PHE A 19 -16.52 -20.95 37.63
C PHE A 19 -17.72 -21.66 36.99
N GLU A 20 -17.56 -22.26 35.81
CA GLU A 20 -18.59 -23.06 35.15
C GLU A 20 -18.69 -24.49 35.70
N GLY A 21 -17.61 -25.01 36.30
CA GLY A 21 -17.54 -26.36 36.87
C GLY A 21 -17.55 -26.35 38.40
N PRO A 22 -16.38 -26.58 39.04
CA PRO A 22 -16.27 -26.83 40.47
C PRO A 22 -16.75 -25.69 41.38
N LEU A 23 -16.71 -24.44 40.89
CA LEU A 23 -17.12 -23.27 41.68
C LEU A 23 -18.54 -22.79 41.34
N LYS A 24 -19.29 -23.52 40.51
CA LYS A 24 -20.61 -23.12 40.03
C LYS A 24 -21.65 -22.94 41.16
N GLU A 25 -21.54 -23.74 42.22
CA GLU A 25 -22.46 -23.71 43.36
C GLU A 25 -21.98 -22.78 44.50
N VAL A 26 -20.81 -22.16 44.35
CA VAL A 26 -20.21 -21.28 45.36
C VAL A 26 -20.64 -19.84 45.11
N GLU A 27 -21.36 -19.25 46.07
CA GLU A 27 -21.69 -17.83 46.04
C GLU A 27 -20.56 -17.02 46.67
N PHE A 28 -19.90 -16.19 45.85
CA PHE A 28 -18.90 -15.25 46.35
C PHE A 28 -19.54 -13.90 46.68
N PRO A 29 -19.10 -13.24 47.75
CA PRO A 29 -19.57 -11.91 48.11
C PRO A 29 -19.21 -10.87 47.02
N GLY A 30 -20.08 -9.87 46.84
CA GLY A 30 -19.87 -8.82 45.83
C GLY A 30 -20.32 -9.17 44.42
N ALA A 31 -21.18 -10.20 44.29
CA ALA A 31 -21.79 -10.64 43.03
C ALA A 31 -20.80 -11.25 42.01
N ILE A 32 -19.57 -11.60 42.42
CA ILE A 32 -18.59 -12.23 41.54
C ILE A 32 -18.97 -13.70 41.33
N GLY A 33 -19.73 -13.97 40.27
CA GLY A 33 -20.21 -15.31 39.92
C GLY A 33 -19.95 -15.66 38.46
N ALA A 34 -20.21 -16.93 38.13
CA ALA A 34 -20.00 -17.46 36.78
C ALA A 34 -20.77 -16.66 35.71
N SER A 35 -22.00 -16.25 35.99
CA SER A 35 -22.82 -15.45 35.07
C SER A 35 -22.17 -14.11 34.73
N GLN A 36 -21.69 -13.38 35.73
CA GLN A 36 -21.08 -12.06 35.51
C GLN A 36 -19.75 -12.15 34.78
N LEU A 37 -18.91 -13.13 35.13
CA LEU A 37 -17.64 -13.32 34.44
C LEU A 37 -17.87 -13.77 32.98
N SER A 38 -18.87 -14.62 32.73
CA SER A 38 -19.28 -15.03 31.38
C SER A 38 -19.84 -13.86 30.56
N GLU A 39 -20.65 -12.98 31.17
CA GLU A 39 -21.15 -11.77 30.53
C GLU A 39 -20.02 -10.82 30.13
N LEU A 40 -19.04 -10.61 31.01
CA LEU A 40 -17.85 -9.79 30.72
C LEU A 40 -17.00 -10.41 29.61
N ALA A 41 -16.77 -11.72 29.64
CA ALA A 41 -16.04 -12.44 28.60
C ALA A 41 -16.73 -12.31 27.23
N THR A 42 -18.05 -12.53 27.19
CA THR A 42 -18.87 -12.35 25.99
C THR A 42 -18.84 -10.90 25.50
N GLY A 43 -18.86 -9.93 26.42
CA GLY A 43 -18.74 -8.51 26.10
C GLY A 43 -17.40 -8.16 25.46
N LEU A 44 -16.31 -8.73 25.97
CA LEU A 44 -14.96 -8.55 25.43
C LEU A 44 -14.83 -9.15 24.02
N GLU A 45 -15.35 -10.36 23.81
CA GLU A 45 -15.37 -11.01 22.49
C GLU A 45 -16.13 -10.17 21.46
N ARG A 46 -17.34 -9.71 21.80
CA ARG A 46 -18.11 -8.82 20.91
C ARG A 46 -17.39 -7.52 20.59
N ALA A 47 -16.70 -6.94 21.58
CA ALA A 47 -15.93 -5.72 21.37
C ALA A 47 -14.74 -5.98 20.43
N ALA A 48 -14.03 -7.11 20.58
CA ALA A 48 -12.92 -7.48 19.70
C ALA A 48 -13.38 -7.76 18.25
N ASP A 49 -14.53 -8.41 18.09
CA ASP A 49 -15.16 -8.63 16.77
C ASP A 49 -15.52 -7.31 16.10
N GLU A 50 -16.09 -6.36 16.85
CA GLU A 50 -16.44 -5.05 16.32
C GLU A 50 -15.19 -4.24 15.94
N VAL A 51 -14.11 -4.30 16.73
CA VAL A 51 -12.82 -3.71 16.35
C VAL A 51 -12.33 -4.27 15.03
N THR A 52 -12.31 -5.59 14.89
CA THR A 52 -11.88 -6.27 13.65
C THR A 52 -12.72 -5.82 12.44
N ARG A 53 -14.04 -5.70 12.62
CA ARG A 53 -14.95 -5.21 11.59
C ARG A 53 -14.66 -3.75 11.21
N LEU A 54 -14.47 -2.88 12.20
CA LEU A 54 -14.19 -1.46 11.97
C LEU A 54 -12.83 -1.25 11.30
N GLU A 55 -11.82 -2.05 11.65
CA GLU A 55 -10.52 -2.04 10.99
C GLU A 55 -10.63 -2.43 9.51
N ALA A 56 -11.43 -3.45 9.19
CA ALA A 56 -11.70 -3.83 7.80
C ALA A 56 -12.39 -2.71 7.02
N LEU A 57 -13.36 -2.02 7.63
CA LEU A 57 -14.02 -0.86 7.02
C LEU A 57 -13.07 0.33 6.84
N LEU A 58 -12.20 0.58 7.81
CA LEU A 58 -11.18 1.63 7.73
C LEU A 58 -10.22 1.37 6.57
N GLU A 59 -9.76 0.14 6.40
CA GLU A 59 -8.86 -0.23 5.31
C GLU A 59 -9.54 -0.10 3.94
N ALA A 60 -10.80 -0.53 3.82
CA ALA A 60 -11.59 -0.33 2.61
C ALA A 60 -11.80 1.15 2.27
N ALA A 61 -12.07 1.99 3.28
CA ALA A 61 -12.21 3.43 3.10
C ALA A 61 -10.88 4.07 2.66
N ARG A 62 -9.75 3.64 3.23
CA ARG A 62 -8.40 4.11 2.82
C ARG A 62 -8.10 3.75 1.38
N SER A 63 -8.41 2.53 0.93
CA SER A 63 -8.26 2.13 -0.48
C SER A 63 -9.09 3.03 -1.40
N THR A 64 -10.35 3.25 -1.03
CA THR A 64 -11.28 4.10 -1.81
C THR A 64 -10.75 5.54 -1.94
N VAL A 65 -10.25 6.13 -0.86
CA VAL A 65 -9.64 7.47 -0.89
C VAL A 65 -8.43 7.51 -1.82
N LEU A 66 -7.58 6.49 -1.76
CA LEU A 66 -6.40 6.39 -2.62
C LEU A 66 -6.80 6.32 -4.10
N GLU A 67 -7.76 5.44 -4.44
CA GLU A 67 -8.27 5.27 -5.80
C GLU A 67 -8.90 6.57 -6.33
N GLN A 68 -9.77 7.20 -5.54
CA GLN A 68 -10.40 8.46 -5.91
C GLN A 68 -9.38 9.58 -6.12
N ARG A 69 -8.37 9.66 -5.26
CA ARG A 69 -7.28 10.63 -5.40
C ARG A 69 -6.49 10.40 -6.68
N GLN A 70 -6.13 9.16 -7.00
CA GLN A 70 -5.43 8.83 -8.24
C GLN A 70 -6.27 9.19 -9.47
N ALA A 71 -7.56 8.84 -9.45
CA ALA A 71 -8.48 9.14 -10.53
C ALA A 71 -8.68 10.65 -10.72
N LEU A 72 -8.76 11.42 -9.63
CA LEU A 72 -8.84 12.87 -9.67
C LEU A 72 -7.59 13.47 -10.29
N VAL A 73 -6.40 13.10 -9.81
CA VAL A 73 -5.13 13.61 -10.35
C VAL A 73 -4.99 13.29 -11.83
N ALA A 74 -5.30 12.06 -12.26
CA ALA A 74 -5.26 11.68 -13.67
C ALA A 74 -6.20 12.53 -14.54
N ARG A 75 -7.43 12.80 -14.08
CA ARG A 75 -8.38 13.67 -14.79
C ARG A 75 -7.91 15.13 -14.80
N SER A 76 -7.37 15.64 -13.69
CA SER A 76 -6.82 17.00 -13.62
C SER A 76 -5.68 17.22 -14.60
N HIS A 77 -4.78 16.23 -14.77
CA HIS A 77 -3.71 16.33 -15.77
C HIS A 77 -4.26 16.46 -17.20
N ARG A 78 -5.28 15.64 -17.55
CA ARG A 78 -5.95 15.74 -18.86
C ARG A 78 -6.67 17.08 -19.03
N ALA A 79 -7.39 17.52 -18.00
CA ALA A 79 -8.08 18.80 -18.02
C ALA A 79 -7.11 19.98 -18.21
N LEU A 80 -5.98 19.97 -17.52
CA LEU A 80 -4.94 20.99 -17.67
C LEU A 80 -4.33 20.99 -19.07
N ALA A 81 -4.10 19.80 -19.65
CA ALA A 81 -3.63 19.69 -21.02
C ALA A 81 -4.63 20.29 -22.03
N TYR A 82 -5.92 20.00 -21.89
CA TYR A 82 -6.96 20.60 -22.73
C TYR A 82 -7.11 22.10 -22.53
N ALA A 83 -7.07 22.57 -21.29
CA ALA A 83 -7.11 23.99 -20.98
C ALA A 83 -5.93 24.74 -21.63
N ARG A 84 -4.74 24.13 -21.64
CA ARG A 84 -3.55 24.68 -22.31
C ARG A 84 -3.70 24.81 -23.82
N VAL A 85 -4.36 23.85 -24.47
CA VAL A 85 -4.66 23.92 -25.91
C VAL A 85 -5.70 25.01 -26.18
N TYR A 86 -6.74 25.10 -25.35
CA TYR A 86 -7.74 26.16 -25.47
C TYR A 86 -7.15 27.58 -25.28
N ALA A 87 -6.17 27.71 -24.39
CA ALA A 87 -5.51 28.98 -24.09
C ALA A 87 -4.42 29.38 -25.10
N GLU A 88 -4.26 28.67 -26.22
CA GLU A 88 -3.22 28.97 -27.23
C GLU A 88 -3.28 30.42 -27.74
N ASP A 89 -4.50 30.94 -27.95
CA ASP A 89 -4.74 32.31 -28.43
C ASP A 89 -4.92 33.35 -27.30
N VAL A 90 -4.84 32.92 -26.03
CA VAL A 90 -5.08 33.78 -24.85
C VAL A 90 -3.86 33.73 -23.92
N PRO A 91 -2.84 34.59 -24.14
CA PRO A 91 -1.55 34.50 -23.44
C PRO A 91 -1.66 34.67 -21.93
N THR A 92 -2.54 35.55 -21.46
CA THR A 92 -2.79 35.76 -20.02
C THR A 92 -3.38 34.52 -19.34
N LEU A 93 -4.25 33.78 -20.03
CA LEU A 93 -4.81 32.52 -19.54
C LEU A 93 -3.75 31.41 -19.56
N ARG A 94 -2.88 31.41 -20.58
CA ARG A 94 -1.79 30.44 -20.68
C ARG A 94 -0.80 30.56 -19.52
N GLU A 95 -0.39 31.78 -19.18
CA GLU A 95 0.48 32.07 -18.03
C GLU A 95 -0.11 31.54 -16.72
N GLN A 96 -1.41 31.78 -16.48
CA GLN A 96 -2.11 31.29 -15.29
C GLN A 96 -2.10 29.76 -15.19
N LEU A 97 -2.31 29.06 -16.32
CA LEU A 97 -2.29 27.59 -16.37
C LEU A 97 -0.89 27.00 -16.19
N ASP A 98 0.15 27.72 -16.60
CA ASP A 98 1.53 27.25 -16.47
C ASP A 98 2.07 27.36 -15.02
N HIS A 99 1.46 28.22 -14.19
CA HIS A 99 1.70 28.23 -12.74
C HIS A 99 1.08 27.05 -11.99
N ILE A 100 0.11 26.33 -12.58
CA ILE A 100 -0.55 25.20 -11.91
C ILE A 100 0.35 23.97 -11.95
N GLN A 101 0.87 23.59 -10.78
CA GLN A 101 1.64 22.37 -10.60
C GLN A 101 0.79 21.26 -9.98
N LEU A 102 0.49 20.24 -10.79
CA LEU A 102 -0.20 19.05 -10.32
C LEU A 102 0.78 18.01 -9.77
N PRO A 103 0.40 17.25 -8.73
CA PRO A 103 1.21 16.15 -8.24
C PRO A 103 1.43 15.12 -9.34
N LYS A 104 2.60 14.48 -9.33
CA LYS A 104 2.95 13.44 -10.32
C LYS A 104 1.96 12.29 -10.21
N VAL A 105 1.46 11.82 -11.35
CA VAL A 105 0.70 10.57 -11.41
C VAL A 105 1.68 9.45 -11.07
N SER A 106 1.57 8.91 -9.85
CA SER A 106 2.28 7.68 -9.49
C SER A 106 1.79 6.58 -10.42
N LYS A 107 2.65 6.12 -11.34
CA LYS A 107 2.39 4.92 -12.13
C LYS A 107 2.34 3.75 -11.15
N ALA A 108 1.16 3.45 -10.63
CA ALA A 108 0.93 2.15 -10.05
C ALA A 108 1.28 1.15 -11.15
N ARG A 109 2.37 0.40 -10.96
CA ARG A 109 2.63 -0.77 -11.79
C ARG A 109 1.47 -1.70 -11.50
N ASN A 110 0.46 -1.70 -12.36
CA ASN A 110 -0.53 -2.76 -12.39
C ASN A 110 0.26 -4.05 -12.63
N ALA A 111 0.51 -4.81 -11.57
CA ALA A 111 1.12 -6.14 -11.63
C ALA A 111 0.17 -7.18 -12.23
N ALA A 112 -1.01 -6.76 -12.71
CA ALA A 112 -2.05 -7.60 -13.27
C ALA A 112 -2.19 -7.49 -14.81
N ASP A 113 -1.27 -6.81 -15.50
CA ASP A 113 -1.31 -6.68 -16.97
C ASP A 113 0.05 -6.98 -17.63
N LEU A 114 0.74 -8.02 -17.14
CA LEU A 114 1.70 -8.74 -17.97
C LEU A 114 0.91 -9.78 -18.77
N PRO A 115 0.82 -9.69 -20.10
CA PRO A 115 0.52 -10.87 -20.90
C PRO A 115 1.62 -11.90 -20.60
N ASP A 116 1.21 -13.09 -20.19
CA ASP A 116 2.07 -14.25 -20.04
C ASP A 116 2.63 -14.60 -21.42
N GLY A 117 3.76 -14.00 -21.74
CA GLY A 117 4.43 -14.08 -23.02
C GLY A 117 5.90 -13.77 -22.79
N PRO A 118 6.83 -14.53 -23.40
CA PRO A 118 8.25 -14.38 -23.14
C PRO A 118 8.72 -12.99 -23.60
N VAL A 119 8.91 -12.08 -22.66
CA VAL A 119 9.54 -10.79 -22.90
C VAL A 119 11.00 -11.07 -23.26
N LYS A 120 11.29 -11.11 -24.57
CA LYS A 120 12.66 -11.13 -25.08
C LYS A 120 13.38 -9.90 -24.55
N PRO A 121 14.56 -10.03 -23.91
CA PRO A 121 15.28 -8.89 -23.39
C PRO A 121 15.70 -7.99 -24.55
N ILE A 122 15.21 -6.74 -24.54
CA ILE A 122 15.68 -5.67 -25.42
C ILE A 122 17.17 -5.47 -25.11
N ARG A 123 18.03 -5.99 -25.99
CA ARG A 123 19.47 -5.70 -25.99
C ARG A 123 19.63 -4.20 -26.20
N ARG A 124 19.93 -3.48 -25.11
CA ARG A 124 20.48 -2.11 -25.17
C ARG A 124 21.68 -2.14 -26.11
N ARG A 125 21.53 -1.57 -27.31
CA ARG A 125 22.64 -1.34 -28.23
C ARG A 125 23.66 -0.47 -27.50
N ARG A 126 24.78 -1.09 -27.16
CA ARG A 126 25.97 -0.43 -26.62
C ARG A 126 26.49 0.49 -27.73
N ASN A 127 26.49 1.79 -27.48
CA ASN A 127 27.13 2.78 -28.36
C ASN A 127 28.61 2.40 -28.56
N PRO A 128 29.13 2.37 -29.80
CA PRO A 128 30.55 2.19 -30.01
C PRO A 128 31.24 3.53 -29.76
N VAL A 129 31.91 3.65 -28.62
CA VAL A 129 32.97 4.63 -28.43
C VAL A 129 34.26 3.84 -28.45
N THR A 130 35.04 3.98 -29.52
CA THR A 130 36.51 4.07 -29.51
C THR A 130 36.95 4.28 -30.96
N SER A 131 37.12 5.55 -31.31
CA SER A 131 38.03 5.97 -32.37
C SER A 131 39.32 6.41 -31.69
N ALA A 132 40.46 6.14 -32.33
CA ALA A 132 41.85 6.33 -31.86
C ALA A 132 42.33 5.15 -30.98
N GLN A 133 43.42 4.44 -31.27
CA GLN A 133 44.69 4.82 -31.91
C GLN A 133 45.16 3.73 -32.90
N LEU A 134 45.71 4.16 -34.04
CA LEU A 134 46.64 3.39 -34.87
C LEU A 134 48.07 3.64 -34.36
N PRO A 135 48.88 2.62 -34.03
CA PRO A 135 50.32 2.79 -33.93
C PRO A 135 50.91 2.80 -35.35
N ILE A 136 51.50 3.93 -35.72
CA ILE A 136 52.41 4.06 -36.85
C ILE A 136 53.73 3.40 -36.40
N GLU A 137 54.03 2.20 -36.88
CA GLU A 137 55.40 1.66 -36.84
C GLU A 137 56.10 2.09 -38.13
N SER A 138 56.91 3.14 -38.05
CA SER A 138 57.96 3.47 -39.02
C SER A 138 58.93 4.50 -38.41
N ASP A 139 60.03 4.04 -37.82
CA ASP A 139 61.40 4.59 -37.96
C ASP A 139 62.36 3.70 -37.14
N VAL A 140 63.26 2.92 -37.73
CA VAL A 140 64.57 3.28 -38.30
C VAL A 140 65.58 3.73 -37.23
N ALA A 141 66.62 2.89 -37.09
CA ALA A 141 68.01 3.16 -36.75
C ALA A 141 68.37 3.87 -35.43
N ALA A 142 69.15 3.20 -34.58
CA ALA A 142 70.61 3.41 -34.45
C ALA A 142 71.21 2.71 -33.20
N ALA A 143 72.49 2.36 -33.32
CA ALA A 143 73.44 1.79 -32.34
C ALA A 143 73.21 0.29 -32.02
N GLU A 144 74.18 -0.61 -32.17
CA GLU A 144 75.64 -0.51 -32.01
C GLU A 144 76.35 -1.59 -32.85
#